data_AF-A0A0Q8DBF0-F1
#
_entry.id   AF-A0A0Q8DBF0-F1
#
_cell.length_a   1.000
_cell.length_b   1.000
_cell.length_c   1.000
_cell.angle_alpha   90.00
_cell.angle_beta   90.00
_cell.angle_gamma   90.00
#
_symmetry.space_group_name_H-M   'P 1'
#
loop_
_entity.id
_entity.type
_entity.pdbx_description
1 polymer ?
#
loop_
_entity_poly.entity_id
_entity_poly.type
_entity_poly.pdbx_seq_one_letter_code
_entity_poly.pdbx_strand_id
1 'polypeptide(L)'
;MILDLAVGLAHVVPGLVQASSDDGAVWLLAAGPAGGVATYWAIYRYYRNNDKSHEFERDTIIAAQPVQGGEEKVDHISKTRSKNIDGDNGGTFRARVQRVR
;
A
#
# COMPACT_ATOMS: atom_id res chain seq x y z
N MET A 1 -3.58 -34.85 2.33
CA MET A 1 -3.14 -33.43 2.25
C MET A 1 -2.45 -32.94 3.51
N ILE A 2 -3.12 -32.85 4.67
CA ILE A 2 -2.47 -32.37 5.92
C ILE A 2 -1.43 -33.37 6.45
N LEU A 3 -1.72 -34.68 6.35
CA LEU A 3 -0.80 -35.74 6.77
C LEU A 3 0.46 -35.77 5.87
N ASP A 4 0.29 -35.62 4.56
CA ASP A 4 1.40 -35.60 3.60
C ASP A 4 2.32 -34.38 3.78
N LEU A 5 1.74 -33.22 4.14
CA LEU A 5 2.49 -32.01 4.47
C LEU A 5 3.33 -32.20 5.74
N ALA A 6 2.76 -32.83 6.76
CA ALA A 6 3.44 -33.11 8.03
C ALA A 6 4.60 -34.10 7.83
N VAL A 7 4.40 -35.15 7.04
CA VAL A 7 5.44 -36.11 6.66
C VAL A 7 6.54 -35.42 5.84
N GLY A 8 6.16 -34.58 4.88
CA GLY A 8 7.12 -33.80 4.08
C GLY A 8 8.00 -32.89 4.94
N LEU A 9 7.42 -32.19 5.91
CA LEU A 9 8.16 -31.33 6.85
C LEU A 9 9.11 -32.12 7.76
N ALA A 10 8.73 -33.33 8.17
CA ALA A 10 9.58 -34.18 8.99
C ALA A 10 10.90 -34.57 8.29
N HIS A 11 10.92 -34.61 6.96
CA HIS A 11 12.09 -34.97 6.17
C HIS A 11 12.97 -33.78 5.77
N VAL A 12 12.54 -32.54 6.01
CA VAL A 12 13.32 -31.34 5.66
C VAL A 12 14.62 -31.27 6.43
N VAL A 13 14.59 -31.52 7.75
CA VAL A 13 15.79 -31.43 8.60
C VAL A 13 16.82 -32.51 8.26
N PRO A 14 16.45 -33.81 8.16
CA PRO A 14 17.38 -34.84 7.70
C PRO A 14 17.94 -34.57 6.30
N GLY A 15 17.10 -34.10 5.36
CA GLY A 15 17.52 -33.77 4.01
C GLY A 15 18.52 -32.61 3.95
N LEU A 16 18.36 -31.61 4.81
CA LEU A 16 19.29 -30.48 4.93
C LEU A 16 20.65 -30.90 5.48
N VAL A 17 20.66 -31.77 6.50
CA VAL A 17 21.88 -32.31 7.10
C VAL A 17 22.64 -33.18 6.09
N GLN A 18 21.93 -34.02 5.34
CA GLN A 18 22.54 -34.80 4.27
C GLN A 18 23.13 -33.89 3.19
N ALA A 19 22.39 -32.87 2.73
CA ALA A 19 22.88 -31.93 1.74
C ALA A 19 24.15 -31.21 2.22
N SER A 20 24.23 -30.81 3.50
CA SER A 20 25.43 -30.18 4.08
C SER A 20 26.66 -31.08 4.18
N SER A 21 26.48 -32.41 4.04
CA SER A 21 27.57 -33.38 4.10
C SER A 21 28.23 -33.61 2.75
N ASP A 22 27.58 -33.24 1.65
CA ASP A 22 28.13 -33.25 0.30
C ASP A 22 28.78 -31.91 -0.04
N ASP A 23 29.88 -31.91 -0.80
CA ASP A 23 30.57 -30.71 -1.30
C ASP A 23 29.66 -29.76 -2.13
N GLY A 24 28.44 -30.20 -2.48
CA GLY A 24 27.46 -29.46 -3.27
C GLY A 24 26.58 -28.46 -2.50
N ALA A 25 26.69 -28.36 -1.18
CA ALA A 25 25.78 -27.55 -0.36
C ALA A 25 26.10 -26.06 -0.22
N VAL A 26 27.04 -25.51 -1.01
CA VAL A 26 27.43 -24.08 -0.93
C VAL A 26 26.21 -23.14 -1.06
N TRP A 27 25.17 -23.54 -1.80
CA TRP A 27 23.94 -22.76 -1.93
C TRP A 27 23.15 -22.62 -0.62
N LEU A 28 23.27 -23.57 0.32
CA LEU A 28 22.63 -23.49 1.65
C LEU A 28 23.18 -22.31 2.46
N LEU A 29 24.46 -21.99 2.30
CA LEU A 29 25.05 -20.80 2.91
C LEU A 29 24.41 -19.52 2.36
N ALA A 30 24.09 -19.49 1.07
CA ALA A 30 23.42 -18.37 0.43
C ALA A 30 21.91 -18.30 0.78
N ALA A 31 21.28 -19.42 1.13
CA ALA A 31 19.85 -19.49 1.39
C ALA A 31 19.41 -18.57 2.56
N GLY A 32 20.23 -18.44 3.61
CA GLY A 32 19.96 -17.55 4.74
C GLY A 32 19.94 -16.06 4.33
N PRO A 33 21.06 -15.49 3.84
CA PRO A 33 21.12 -14.12 3.34
C PRO A 33 20.11 -13.85 2.22
N ALA A 34 19.93 -14.77 1.28
CA ALA A 34 18.95 -14.63 0.20
C ALA A 34 17.52 -14.56 0.74
N GLY A 35 17.16 -15.41 1.71
CA GLY A 35 15.85 -15.37 2.37
C GLY A 35 15.61 -14.05 3.12
N GLY A 36 16.63 -13.53 3.81
CA GLY A 36 16.56 -12.24 4.50
C GLY A 36 16.34 -11.07 3.54
N VAL A 37 17.13 -11.00 2.47
CA VAL A 37 17.00 -9.97 1.42
C VAL A 37 15.64 -10.08 0.73
N ALA A 38 15.19 -11.29 0.38
CA ALA A 38 13.90 -11.51 -0.25
C ALA A 38 12.74 -11.06 0.65
N THR A 39 12.80 -11.37 1.95
CA THR A 39 11.76 -10.97 2.93
C THR A 39 11.71 -9.44 3.08
N TYR A 40 12.87 -8.80 3.26
CA TYR A 40 12.93 -7.34 3.34
C TYR A 40 12.37 -6.69 2.07
N TRP A 41 12.78 -7.18 0.90
CA TRP A 41 12.38 -6.62 -0.38
C TRP A 41 10.88 -6.80 -0.65
N ALA A 42 10.30 -7.94 -0.28
CA ALA A 42 8.86 -8.19 -0.39
C ALA A 42 8.05 -7.18 0.45
N ILE A 43 8.44 -6.98 1.72
CA ILE A 43 7.80 -6.00 2.60
C ILE A 43 7.99 -4.58 2.07
N TYR A 44 9.20 -4.26 1.63
CA TYR A 44 9.54 -2.95 1.07
C TYR A 44 8.68 -2.66 -0.15
N ARG A 45 8.58 -3.59 -1.12
CA ARG A 45 7.76 -3.40 -2.32
C ARG A 45 6.27 -3.26 -1.98
N TYR A 46 5.77 -4.09 -1.07
CA TYR A 46 4.37 -4.05 -0.62
C TYR A 46 3.96 -2.71 0.01
N TYR A 47 4.83 -2.09 0.80
CA TYR A 47 4.52 -0.83 1.49
C TYR A 47 4.98 0.42 0.75
N ARG A 48 6.09 0.35 -0.01
CA ARG A 48 6.63 1.52 -0.70
C ARG A 48 5.96 1.76 -2.05
N ASN A 49 5.12 0.83 -2.53
CA ASN A 49 4.43 0.92 -3.82
C ASN A 49 5.36 1.34 -4.97
N ASN A 50 6.66 1.01 -4.89
CA ASN A 50 7.67 1.43 -5.87
C ASN A 50 7.39 0.86 -7.28
N ASP A 51 6.54 -0.16 -7.36
CA ASP A 51 6.12 -0.83 -8.58
C ASP A 51 4.73 -0.40 -9.07
N LYS A 52 4.04 0.47 -8.33
CA LYS A 52 2.66 0.91 -8.62
C LYS A 52 2.55 2.35 -9.13
N SER A 53 3.66 2.93 -9.62
CA SER A 53 3.68 4.30 -10.15
C SER A 53 2.68 4.56 -11.30
N HIS A 54 2.25 3.52 -12.02
CA HIS A 54 1.37 3.64 -13.19
C HIS A 54 -0.07 3.17 -12.95
N GLU A 55 -0.42 2.70 -11.74
CA GLU A 55 -1.78 2.24 -11.45
C GLU A 55 -2.78 3.40 -11.43
N PHE A 56 -2.31 4.63 -11.16
CA PHE A 56 -3.13 5.84 -11.13
C PHE A 56 -3.31 6.52 -12.50
N GLU A 57 -2.71 6.01 -13.58
CA GLU A 57 -2.87 6.62 -14.92
C GLU A 57 -4.19 6.25 -15.61
N ARG A 58 -4.91 5.22 -15.11
CA ARG A 58 -6.11 4.70 -15.78
C ARG A 58 -7.43 5.00 -15.05
N ASP A 59 -7.39 5.33 -13.76
CA ASP A 59 -8.61 5.40 -12.92
C ASP A 59 -9.22 6.80 -12.76
N THR A 60 -8.66 7.84 -13.39
CA THR A 60 -9.26 9.18 -13.37
C THR A 60 -9.82 9.59 -14.72
N ILE A 61 -10.53 8.69 -15.42
CA ILE A 61 -11.46 9.13 -16.46
C ILE A 61 -12.66 9.72 -15.73
N ILE A 62 -12.61 11.03 -15.48
CA ILE A 62 -13.80 11.79 -15.12
C ILE A 62 -14.70 11.79 -16.36
N ALA A 63 -15.66 10.87 -16.41
CA ALA A 63 -16.75 10.97 -17.36
C ALA A 63 -17.55 12.22 -16.99
N ALA A 64 -17.29 13.33 -17.68
CA ALA A 64 -18.07 14.55 -17.52
C ALA A 64 -19.52 14.21 -17.86
N GLN A 65 -20.37 14.08 -16.84
CA GLN A 65 -21.79 14.01 -17.07
C GLN A 65 -22.25 15.38 -17.60
N PRO A 66 -23.15 15.40 -18.59
CA PRO A 66 -23.70 16.66 -19.06
C PRO A 66 -24.39 17.34 -17.87
N VAL A 67 -23.86 18.49 -17.46
CA VAL A 67 -24.51 19.35 -16.45
C VAL A 67 -25.72 19.96 -17.15
N GLN A 68 -26.84 19.24 -17.15
CA GLN A 68 -28.11 19.73 -17.67
C GLN A 68 -28.72 20.64 -16.61
N GLY A 69 -28.53 21.94 -16.78
CA GLY A 69 -29.09 22.97 -15.92
C GLY A 69 -28.53 24.31 -16.33
N GLY A 70 -29.40 25.26 -16.68
CA GLY A 70 -28.96 26.64 -16.91
C GLY A 70 -28.33 27.18 -15.62
N GLU A 71 -27.16 27.81 -15.73
CA GLU A 71 -26.53 28.48 -14.60
C GLU A 71 -27.36 29.72 -14.24
N GLU A 72 -28.12 29.65 -13.14
CA GLU A 72 -28.70 30.84 -12.53
C GLU A 72 -27.72 31.36 -11.48
N LYS A 73 -27.15 32.54 -11.76
CA LYS A 73 -26.25 33.22 -10.82
C LYS A 73 -27.07 33.76 -9.65
N VAL A 74 -27.11 33.00 -8.55
CA VAL A 74 -27.90 33.36 -7.35
C VAL A 74 -27.24 34.50 -6.55
N ASP A 75 -25.91 34.60 -6.56
CA ASP A 75 -25.21 35.64 -5.78
C ASP A 75 -23.80 35.95 -6.34
N HIS A 76 -23.24 37.09 -5.93
CA HIS A 76 -21.87 37.51 -6.24
C HIS A 76 -21.19 38.18 -5.05
N ILE A 77 -20.24 37.48 -4.45
CA ILE A 77 -19.39 38.03 -3.39
C ILE A 77 -18.14 38.63 -4.02
N SER A 78 -18.02 39.96 -4.01
CA SER A 78 -16.89 40.69 -4.59
C SER A 78 -15.73 40.93 -3.63
N LYS A 79 -15.92 40.68 -2.32
CA LYS A 79 -14.92 40.94 -1.28
C LYS A 79 -15.02 39.93 -0.15
N THR A 80 -13.94 39.20 0.10
CA THR A 80 -13.72 38.49 1.36
C THR A 80 -13.00 39.46 2.30
N ARG A 81 -13.71 40.00 3.31
CA ARG A 81 -13.08 40.85 4.33
C ARG A 81 -12.38 40.02 5.42
N SER A 82 -12.77 38.76 5.55
CA SER A 82 -12.16 37.82 6.49
C SER A 82 -10.99 37.10 5.81
N LYS A 83 -9.84 37.09 6.49
CA LYS A 83 -8.67 36.30 6.08
C LYS A 83 -8.86 34.81 6.36
N ASN A 84 -9.81 34.46 7.24
CA ASN A 84 -10.03 33.11 7.74
C ASN A 84 -11.48 32.67 7.49
N ILE A 85 -11.66 31.37 7.30
CA ILE A 85 -12.99 30.76 7.18
C ILE A 85 -13.56 30.57 8.58
N ASP A 86 -14.84 30.89 8.77
CA ASP A 86 -15.52 30.59 10.03
C ASP A 86 -15.57 29.07 10.23
N GLY A 87 -14.92 28.58 11.28
CA GLY A 87 -14.74 27.14 11.52
C GLY A 87 -13.43 26.56 10.96
N ASP A 88 -12.46 27.40 10.57
CA ASP A 88 -11.11 26.94 10.21
C ASP A 88 -10.46 26.13 11.35
N ASN A 89 -9.85 25.01 10.95
CA ASN A 89 -9.17 24.05 11.84
C ASN A 89 -7.64 24.15 11.76
N GLY A 90 -7.10 25.18 11.12
CA GLY A 90 -5.66 25.36 10.90
C GLY A 90 -4.80 25.34 12.17
N GLY A 91 -5.37 25.65 13.34
CA GLY A 91 -4.67 25.56 14.64
C GLY A 91 -4.98 24.28 15.45
N THR A 92 -5.93 23.46 15.02
CA THR A 92 -6.51 22.39 15.84
C THR A 92 -6.66 21.08 15.07
N PHE A 93 -5.66 20.73 14.25
CA PHE A 93 -5.66 19.63 13.26
C PHE A 93 -6.31 18.28 13.66
N ARG A 94 -6.43 17.99 14.96
CA ARG A 94 -7.05 16.77 15.49
C ARG A 94 -8.56 16.87 15.73
N ALA A 95 -9.13 18.07 15.74
CA ALA A 95 -10.57 18.26 15.82
C ALA A 95 -11.20 17.83 14.49
N ARG A 96 -12.14 16.87 14.54
CA ARG A 96 -12.88 16.44 13.35
C ARG A 96 -14.01 17.42 13.06
N VAL A 97 -14.14 17.85 11.82
CA VAL A 97 -15.26 18.66 11.35
C VAL A 97 -16.56 17.85 11.47
N GLN A 98 -17.55 18.41 12.16
CA GLN A 98 -18.89 17.83 12.21
C GLN A 98 -19.70 18.34 11.02
N ARG A 99 -20.27 17.42 10.23
CA ARG A 99 -21.17 17.80 9.12
C ARG A 99 -22.48 18.31 9.70
N VAL A 100 -22.98 19.42 9.14
CA VAL A 100 -24.31 19.95 9.43
C VAL A 100 -25.35 18.92 8.98
N ARG A 101 -26.37 18.70 9.82
CA ARG A 101 -27.48 17.76 9.56
C ARG A 101 -28.60 18.43 8.80
#